data_AF-A0A1M7QBL6-F1
#
_entry.id   AF-A0A1M7QBL6-F1
#
_cell.length_a   1.000
_cell.length_b   1.000
_cell.length_c   1.000
_cell.angle_alpha   90.00
_cell.angle_beta   90.00
_cell.angle_gamma   90.00
#
_symmetry.space_group_name_H-M   'P 1'
#
loop_
_entity.id
_entity.type
_entity.pdbx_description
1 polymer ?
#
loop_
_entity_poly.entity_id
_entity_poly.type
_entity_poly.pdbx_seq_one_letter_code
_entity_poly.pdbx_strand_id
1 'polypeptide(L)'
;MSSWKTLQKGMRVVHNMGWRYIAFRSVYELNRRTGRLKKRFPGTPAKVKYLSLDSWKNQTVQFFFGSREELAIPRNPEAELATRYQDIKAGKLPFFNGKVIDLGIDSDWMRNPDSGFVYERDKHWTEIEDYSKEAGDIKFVWEKARFAYLYDIIRYDYHFKDDCAAFVLQHILSWIKANKVNCGPHYKCSQEISLRVLNWTFALYYYRNSAHLTEQVFEEIQHAIYWQLHHVYENINFSRIAVRNNHAITETLALYLGGLLYPAFPGAANWKEKGRKWFIQEIGYQIYPDGSYLQFSMNYHRVVVQLLTWAIRLAELNDEAFPAVVAERAEKSLQFLRSCMNDSNGWLPNYGANDGALFFRLNSRQYRDYRPQLQALAVLLDVDAAFPETYEDVYWYGKVPAEKEVTPKEYKGLFSYPDGGYYVCREQDTVTFLRCGSHRDRPSQADNLHLDIWYKGENILMDAGSYKYNTNEQTLRYFMGTASHNTVMLEDYDQMEKGARFIWYNWTQCRNAVLYETKEEYIWDGTISAFQHAGPDITHRRVVKKKKGAPLWRVEDYITNKPAHLAMRQLWHTVLPEAITWKAGDKQGNILKAEERKGAYSSLYGVREESRELIFTTDQYAIITDISLNR
;
A
#
# COMPACT_ATOMS: atom_id res chain seq x y z
N MET A 1 24.13 6.76 -32.34
CA MET A 1 23.70 7.43 -31.08
C MET A 1 22.86 6.57 -30.12
N SER A 2 22.24 5.45 -30.56
CA SER A 2 21.39 4.59 -29.70
C SER A 2 22.15 3.69 -28.69
N SER A 3 23.32 3.14 -29.08
CA SER A 3 24.07 2.20 -28.21
C SER A 3 24.64 2.85 -26.95
N TRP A 4 25.28 4.03 -27.06
CA TRP A 4 25.90 4.72 -25.92
C TRP A 4 24.89 5.17 -24.86
N LYS A 5 23.76 5.77 -25.27
CA LYS A 5 22.67 6.15 -24.33
C LYS A 5 22.06 4.92 -23.66
N THR A 6 21.96 3.80 -24.37
CA THR A 6 21.48 2.53 -23.79
C THR A 6 22.48 1.98 -22.77
N LEU A 7 23.78 2.06 -23.05
CA LEU A 7 24.85 1.64 -22.15
C LEU A 7 24.91 2.51 -20.88
N GLN A 8 24.77 3.84 -21.03
CA GLN A 8 24.65 4.77 -19.91
C GLN A 8 23.41 4.49 -19.04
N LYS A 9 22.25 4.23 -19.66
CA LYS A 9 21.03 3.85 -18.93
C LYS A 9 21.20 2.50 -18.22
N GLY A 10 21.85 1.53 -18.86
CA GLY A 10 22.19 0.24 -18.26
C GLY A 10 23.09 0.37 -17.04
N MET A 11 24.16 1.17 -17.13
CA MET A 11 25.05 1.46 -16.01
C MET A 11 24.32 2.15 -14.86
N ARG A 12 23.37 3.06 -15.14
CA ARG A 12 22.52 3.68 -14.11
C ARG A 12 21.63 2.68 -13.40
N VAL A 13 21.06 1.70 -14.11
CA VAL A 13 20.29 0.61 -13.46
C VAL A 13 21.20 -0.24 -12.57
N VAL A 14 22.41 -0.57 -13.00
CA VAL A 14 23.40 -1.29 -12.16
C VAL A 14 23.77 -0.47 -10.92
N HIS A 15 24.00 0.84 -11.08
CA HIS A 15 24.30 1.73 -9.96
C HIS A 15 23.15 1.80 -8.95
N ASN A 16 21.91 1.94 -9.43
CA ASN A 16 20.74 2.09 -8.56
C ASN A 16 20.26 0.78 -7.92
N MET A 17 20.35 -0.35 -8.64
CA MET A 17 19.81 -1.65 -8.17
C MET A 17 20.90 -2.60 -7.62
N GLY A 18 22.17 -2.34 -7.92
CA GLY A 18 23.32 -3.14 -7.48
C GLY A 18 23.56 -4.42 -8.29
N TRP A 19 24.79 -4.95 -8.19
CA TRP A 19 25.21 -6.17 -8.89
C TRP A 19 24.44 -7.43 -8.45
N ARG A 20 24.04 -7.51 -7.18
CA ARG A 20 23.25 -8.64 -6.65
C ARG A 20 21.92 -8.78 -7.40
N TYR A 21 21.24 -7.67 -7.69
CA TYR A 21 20.00 -7.66 -8.47
C TYR A 21 20.23 -8.16 -9.89
N ILE A 22 21.26 -7.65 -10.56
CA ILE A 22 21.56 -7.97 -11.97
C ILE A 22 21.93 -9.44 -12.12
N ALA A 23 22.83 -9.95 -11.26
CA ALA A 23 23.22 -11.35 -11.26
C ALA A 23 22.01 -12.27 -11.05
N PHE A 24 21.17 -11.95 -10.06
CA PHE A 24 19.95 -12.72 -9.81
C PHE A 24 19.00 -12.71 -11.01
N ARG A 25 18.68 -11.53 -11.57
CA ARG A 25 17.76 -11.41 -12.71
C ARG A 25 18.25 -12.18 -13.94
N SER A 26 19.55 -12.14 -14.22
CA SER A 26 20.17 -12.87 -15.33
C SER A 26 20.05 -14.38 -15.15
N VAL A 27 20.40 -14.90 -13.97
CA VAL A 27 20.28 -16.34 -13.65
C VAL A 27 18.82 -16.78 -13.67
N TYR A 28 17.92 -15.96 -13.12
CA TYR A 28 16.49 -16.23 -13.10
C TYR A 28 15.91 -16.33 -14.52
N GLU A 29 16.24 -15.39 -15.40
CA GLU A 29 15.81 -15.40 -16.79
C GLU A 29 16.40 -16.59 -17.57
N LEU A 30 17.66 -16.96 -17.32
CA LEU A 30 18.26 -18.17 -17.90
C LEU A 30 17.50 -19.42 -17.45
N ASN A 31 17.20 -19.55 -16.16
CA ASN A 31 16.41 -20.67 -15.62
C ASN A 31 14.99 -20.71 -16.19
N ARG A 32 14.40 -19.55 -16.50
CA ARG A 32 13.11 -19.44 -17.20
C ARG A 32 13.20 -19.99 -18.62
N ARG A 33 14.15 -19.48 -19.42
CA ARG A 33 14.32 -19.86 -20.84
C ARG A 33 14.74 -21.30 -21.05
N THR A 34 15.52 -21.86 -20.13
CA THR A 34 15.97 -23.27 -20.18
C THR A 34 14.93 -24.26 -19.63
N GLY A 35 13.76 -23.79 -19.18
CA GLY A 35 12.70 -24.64 -18.63
C GLY A 35 12.99 -25.17 -17.21
N ARG A 36 14.11 -24.80 -16.58
CA ARG A 36 14.45 -25.21 -15.21
C ARG A 36 13.42 -24.74 -14.19
N LEU A 37 12.89 -23.52 -14.32
CA LEU A 37 11.79 -23.06 -13.48
C LEU A 37 10.55 -23.94 -13.68
N LYS A 38 10.14 -24.21 -14.93
CA LYS A 38 8.99 -25.08 -15.22
C LYS A 38 9.13 -26.49 -14.60
N LYS A 39 10.36 -27.04 -14.56
CA LYS A 39 10.63 -28.31 -13.86
C LYS A 39 10.53 -28.20 -12.33
N ARG A 40 10.98 -27.09 -11.74
CA ARG A 40 10.92 -26.82 -10.30
C ARG A 40 9.50 -26.56 -9.79
N PHE A 41 8.63 -26.04 -10.65
CA PHE A 41 7.24 -25.71 -10.36
C PHE A 41 6.29 -26.60 -11.18
N PRO A 42 6.09 -27.88 -10.82
CA PRO A 42 5.29 -28.81 -11.62
C PRO A 42 3.82 -28.38 -11.69
N GLY A 43 3.20 -28.59 -12.86
CA GLY A 43 1.80 -28.23 -13.10
C GLY A 43 0.77 -29.22 -12.55
N THR A 44 1.13 -30.50 -12.47
CA THR A 44 0.27 -31.57 -11.96
C THR A 44 1.04 -32.36 -10.91
N PRO A 45 1.27 -31.78 -9.73
CA PRO A 45 1.92 -32.52 -8.67
C PRO A 45 1.08 -33.71 -8.20
N ALA A 46 1.74 -34.73 -7.64
CA ALA A 46 1.04 -35.86 -7.04
C ALA A 46 0.18 -35.41 -5.85
N LYS A 47 -1.01 -36.02 -5.70
CA LYS A 47 -1.82 -35.85 -4.50
C LYS A 47 -1.11 -36.50 -3.32
N VAL A 48 -0.99 -35.74 -2.23
CA VAL A 48 -0.40 -36.17 -0.96
C VAL A 48 -1.43 -35.89 0.12
N LYS A 49 -1.63 -36.86 1.02
CA LYS A 49 -2.41 -36.65 2.24
C LYS A 49 -1.51 -36.07 3.31
N TYR A 50 -2.00 -35.05 4.00
CA TYR A 50 -1.28 -34.33 5.04
C TYR A 50 -1.97 -34.61 6.39
N LEU A 51 -2.69 -33.65 6.96
CA LEU A 51 -3.51 -33.85 8.15
C LEU A 51 -4.90 -34.35 7.79
N SER A 52 -5.44 -35.25 8.59
CA SER A 52 -6.89 -35.45 8.62
C SER A 52 -7.58 -34.20 9.17
N LEU A 53 -8.86 -34.00 8.83
CA LEU A 53 -9.64 -32.88 9.36
C LEU A 53 -9.69 -32.93 10.89
N ASP A 54 -9.91 -34.10 11.47
CA ASP A 54 -9.93 -34.28 12.93
C ASP A 54 -8.57 -33.93 13.56
N SER A 55 -7.47 -34.41 12.97
CA SER A 55 -6.12 -34.06 13.45
C SER A 55 -5.82 -32.58 13.33
N TRP A 56 -6.35 -31.88 12.31
CA TRP A 56 -6.21 -30.42 12.17
C TRP A 56 -7.04 -29.65 13.20
N LYS A 57 -8.28 -30.09 13.48
CA LYS A 57 -9.14 -29.50 14.51
C LYS A 57 -8.54 -29.62 15.91
N ASN A 58 -7.87 -30.74 16.19
CA ASN A 58 -7.28 -31.06 17.48
C ASN A 58 -5.82 -30.58 17.63
N GLN A 59 -5.32 -29.72 16.73
CA GLN A 59 -3.98 -29.14 16.88
C GLN A 59 -3.91 -28.19 18.07
N THR A 60 -2.75 -28.15 18.71
CA THR A 60 -2.46 -27.20 19.78
C THR A 60 -2.18 -25.78 19.26
N VAL A 61 -1.92 -25.63 17.96
CA VAL A 61 -1.63 -24.33 17.35
C VAL A 61 -2.85 -23.42 17.48
N GLN A 62 -2.61 -22.21 17.95
CA GLN A 62 -3.64 -21.22 18.16
C GLN A 62 -3.73 -20.26 16.96
N PHE A 63 -4.94 -19.89 16.62
CA PHE A 63 -5.23 -18.79 15.70
C PHE A 63 -5.98 -17.70 16.46
N PHE A 64 -6.36 -16.61 15.80
CA PHE A 64 -7.03 -15.47 16.45
C PHE A 64 -8.26 -15.86 17.29
N PHE A 65 -8.91 -16.96 16.91
CA PHE A 65 -10.06 -17.60 17.54
C PHE A 65 -10.03 -19.11 17.21
N GLY A 66 -10.68 -19.94 18.03
CA GLY A 66 -10.77 -21.39 17.78
C GLY A 66 -11.84 -21.76 16.74
N SER A 67 -13.01 -21.12 16.78
CA SER A 67 -14.06 -21.25 15.77
C SER A 67 -15.03 -20.06 15.83
N ARG A 68 -15.99 -19.97 14.90
CA ARG A 68 -17.05 -18.93 14.95
C ARG A 68 -17.90 -18.97 16.22
N GLU A 69 -18.07 -20.15 16.83
CA GLU A 69 -18.89 -20.33 18.04
C GLU A 69 -18.21 -19.76 19.30
N GLU A 70 -16.87 -19.65 19.28
CA GLU A 70 -16.07 -19.13 20.41
C GLU A 70 -15.89 -17.61 20.36
N LEU A 71 -16.29 -16.97 19.26
CA LEU A 71 -16.13 -15.53 19.06
C LEU A 71 -17.05 -14.71 19.98
N ALA A 72 -16.44 -13.84 20.78
CA ALA A 72 -17.12 -12.90 21.68
C ALA A 72 -17.06 -11.44 21.16
N ILE A 73 -17.40 -11.24 19.89
CA ILE A 73 -17.45 -9.90 19.27
C ILE A 73 -18.84 -9.29 19.49
N PRO A 74 -18.96 -8.01 19.91
CA PRO A 74 -20.26 -7.34 19.96
C PRO A 74 -20.94 -7.38 18.59
N ARG A 75 -22.13 -7.99 18.53
CA ARG A 75 -22.88 -8.14 17.28
C ARG A 75 -23.45 -6.80 16.84
N ASN A 76 -23.20 -6.46 15.57
CA ASN A 76 -23.69 -5.23 14.95
C ASN A 76 -24.13 -5.54 13.50
N PRO A 77 -25.40 -5.95 13.27
CA PRO A 77 -25.91 -6.29 11.94
C PRO A 77 -26.14 -5.01 11.09
N GLU A 78 -25.07 -4.42 10.60
CA GLU A 78 -25.10 -3.18 9.80
C GLU A 78 -25.75 -3.40 8.42
N ALA A 79 -26.61 -2.45 8.01
CA ALA A 79 -27.25 -2.48 6.70
C ALA A 79 -26.24 -2.48 5.54
N GLU A 80 -25.15 -1.72 5.67
CA GLU A 80 -24.08 -1.68 4.65
C GLU A 80 -23.41 -3.04 4.44
N LEU A 81 -23.15 -3.77 5.54
CA LEU A 81 -22.60 -5.12 5.48
C LEU A 81 -23.58 -6.09 4.82
N ALA A 82 -24.88 -6.00 5.13
CA ALA A 82 -25.91 -6.79 4.46
C ALA A 82 -25.95 -6.50 2.96
N THR A 83 -25.90 -5.24 2.54
CA THR A 83 -25.86 -4.86 1.12
C THR A 83 -24.64 -5.45 0.42
N ARG A 84 -23.44 -5.34 1.01
CA ARG A 84 -22.22 -5.94 0.44
C ARG A 84 -22.34 -7.45 0.29
N TYR A 85 -22.89 -8.15 1.29
CA TYR A 85 -23.13 -9.58 1.19
C TYR A 85 -24.11 -9.94 0.07
N GLN A 86 -25.21 -9.20 -0.09
CA GLN A 86 -26.15 -9.43 -1.20
C GLN A 86 -25.52 -9.17 -2.57
N ASP A 87 -24.70 -8.12 -2.70
CA ASP A 87 -23.92 -7.85 -3.90
C ASP A 87 -22.97 -9.01 -4.23
N ILE A 88 -22.22 -9.51 -3.24
CA ILE A 88 -21.33 -10.66 -3.40
C ILE A 88 -22.11 -11.90 -3.89
N LYS A 89 -23.28 -12.18 -3.31
CA LYS A 89 -24.15 -13.29 -3.76
C LYS A 89 -24.66 -13.11 -5.18
N ALA A 90 -24.87 -11.87 -5.62
CA ALA A 90 -25.27 -11.53 -6.98
C ALA A 90 -24.10 -11.54 -7.99
N GLY A 91 -22.87 -11.88 -7.57
CA GLY A 91 -21.68 -11.85 -8.42
C GLY A 91 -21.05 -10.47 -8.58
N LYS A 92 -21.42 -9.51 -7.72
CA LYS A 92 -20.88 -8.16 -7.70
C LYS A 92 -19.83 -8.02 -6.61
N LEU A 93 -18.62 -7.58 -6.97
CA LEU A 93 -17.52 -7.47 -6.02
C LEU A 93 -16.92 -6.06 -6.01
N PRO A 94 -16.55 -5.52 -4.83
CA PRO A 94 -15.72 -4.33 -4.77
C PRO A 94 -14.32 -4.67 -5.27
N PHE A 95 -13.87 -3.96 -6.30
CA PHE A 95 -12.51 -4.07 -6.82
C PHE A 95 -11.65 -2.97 -6.23
N PHE A 96 -10.51 -3.35 -5.66
CA PHE A 96 -9.54 -2.44 -5.05
C PHE A 96 -10.18 -1.59 -3.94
N ASN A 97 -11.13 -2.19 -3.21
CA ASN A 97 -11.96 -1.54 -2.19
C ASN A 97 -12.66 -0.24 -2.67
N GLY A 98 -12.84 -0.10 -3.98
CA GLY A 98 -13.46 1.06 -4.62
C GLY A 98 -14.69 0.66 -5.42
N LYS A 99 -14.59 0.69 -6.75
CA LYS A 99 -15.73 0.44 -7.65
C LYS A 99 -16.24 -1.00 -7.52
N VAL A 100 -17.54 -1.17 -7.40
CA VAL A 100 -18.22 -2.47 -7.51
C VAL A 100 -18.34 -2.85 -8.98
N ILE A 101 -17.86 -4.05 -9.33
CA ILE A 101 -17.95 -4.61 -10.68
C ILE A 101 -18.89 -5.80 -10.64
N ASP A 102 -19.85 -5.83 -11.56
CA ASP A 102 -20.69 -7.00 -11.80
C ASP A 102 -19.91 -8.01 -12.65
N LEU A 103 -19.53 -9.13 -12.04
CA LEU A 103 -18.82 -10.21 -12.71
C LEU A 103 -19.77 -11.33 -13.17
N GLY A 104 -21.01 -11.34 -12.68
CA GLY A 104 -21.90 -12.50 -12.72
C GLY A 104 -21.50 -13.61 -11.72
N ILE A 105 -22.47 -14.45 -11.37
CA ILE A 105 -22.32 -15.51 -10.35
C ILE A 105 -21.27 -16.56 -10.77
N ASP A 106 -21.23 -16.92 -12.05
CA ASP A 106 -20.32 -17.93 -12.60
C ASP A 106 -19.11 -17.32 -13.32
N SER A 107 -18.62 -16.16 -12.84
CA SER A 107 -17.54 -15.45 -13.53
C SER A 107 -16.28 -16.31 -13.65
N ASP A 108 -15.72 -16.37 -14.87
CA ASP A 108 -14.48 -17.11 -15.14
C ASP A 108 -13.31 -16.49 -14.39
N TRP A 109 -12.61 -17.32 -13.59
CA TRP A 109 -11.40 -16.94 -12.86
C TRP A 109 -10.26 -16.46 -13.77
N MET A 110 -10.29 -16.78 -15.06
CA MET A 110 -9.26 -16.38 -16.03
C MET A 110 -9.61 -15.11 -16.80
N ARG A 111 -10.83 -14.59 -16.67
CA ARG A 111 -11.26 -13.39 -17.39
C ARG A 111 -10.85 -12.14 -16.64
N ASN A 112 -10.21 -11.21 -17.35
CA ASN A 112 -9.99 -9.86 -16.89
C ASN A 112 -11.29 -9.06 -17.06
N PRO A 113 -11.92 -8.56 -15.97
CA PRO A 113 -13.16 -7.79 -16.08
C PRO A 113 -13.00 -6.38 -16.64
N ASP A 114 -11.79 -5.81 -16.67
CA ASP A 114 -11.53 -4.48 -17.26
C ASP A 114 -11.38 -4.58 -18.79
N SER A 115 -10.59 -5.55 -19.28
CA SER A 115 -10.30 -5.72 -20.71
C SER A 115 -11.14 -6.77 -21.44
N GLY A 116 -11.80 -7.66 -20.71
CA GLY A 116 -12.51 -8.83 -21.26
C GLY A 116 -11.60 -10.00 -21.67
N PHE A 117 -10.27 -9.83 -21.61
CA PHE A 117 -9.30 -10.85 -22.02
C PHE A 117 -9.37 -12.09 -21.14
N VAL A 118 -9.27 -13.28 -21.74
CA VAL A 118 -9.30 -14.57 -21.02
C VAL A 118 -7.93 -15.23 -21.10
N TYR A 119 -7.29 -15.41 -19.95
CA TYR A 119 -5.98 -16.04 -19.86
C TYR A 119 -6.07 -17.56 -20.07
N GLU A 120 -5.06 -18.15 -20.70
CA GLU A 120 -4.94 -19.59 -20.87
C GLU A 120 -4.73 -20.30 -19.52
N ARG A 121 -5.67 -21.17 -19.13
CA ARG A 121 -5.67 -21.88 -17.83
C ARG A 121 -4.48 -22.81 -17.63
N ASP A 122 -4.13 -23.59 -18.64
CA ASP A 122 -3.11 -24.65 -18.53
C ASP A 122 -1.69 -24.17 -18.84
N LYS A 123 -1.54 -22.92 -19.29
CA LYS A 123 -0.25 -22.31 -19.59
C LYS A 123 0.56 -22.13 -18.31
N HIS A 124 1.83 -22.52 -18.32
CA HIS A 124 2.65 -22.44 -17.12
C HIS A 124 2.91 -20.98 -16.73
N TRP A 125 2.94 -20.64 -15.44
CA TRP A 125 3.03 -19.25 -14.98
C TRP A 125 4.28 -18.50 -15.51
N THR A 126 5.37 -19.22 -15.82
CA THR A 126 6.60 -18.63 -16.40
C THR A 126 6.45 -18.18 -17.86
N GLU A 127 5.39 -18.65 -18.53
CA GLU A 127 5.04 -18.35 -19.92
C GLU A 127 3.95 -17.28 -20.01
N ILE A 128 3.33 -16.92 -18.88
CA ILE A 128 2.44 -15.76 -18.78
C ILE A 128 3.27 -14.48 -18.84
N GLU A 129 2.91 -13.58 -19.74
CA GLU A 129 3.59 -12.30 -19.90
C GLU A 129 3.37 -11.40 -18.68
N ASP A 130 4.42 -10.69 -18.26
CA ASP A 130 4.32 -9.68 -17.19
C ASP A 130 3.45 -8.48 -17.63
N TYR A 131 3.32 -8.27 -18.95
CA TYR A 131 2.63 -7.14 -19.54
C TYR A 131 2.11 -7.52 -20.92
N SER A 132 0.82 -7.37 -21.13
CA SER A 132 0.19 -7.44 -22.44
C SER A 132 -0.77 -6.27 -22.59
N LYS A 133 -0.67 -5.55 -23.72
CA LYS A 133 -1.60 -4.47 -24.06
C LYS A 133 -3.02 -5.02 -24.27
N GLU A 134 -3.11 -6.21 -24.84
CA GLU A 134 -4.38 -6.90 -25.07
C GLU A 134 -5.00 -7.39 -23.76
N ALA A 135 -4.18 -7.98 -22.88
CA ALA A 135 -4.67 -8.52 -21.63
C ALA A 135 -5.05 -7.44 -20.60
N GLY A 136 -4.50 -6.23 -20.72
CA GLY A 136 -4.73 -5.13 -19.78
C GLY A 136 -3.97 -5.31 -18.46
N ASP A 137 -4.46 -4.68 -17.39
CA ASP A 137 -3.88 -4.80 -16.05
C ASP A 137 -4.28 -6.15 -15.42
N ILE A 138 -3.31 -7.04 -15.25
CA ILE A 138 -3.49 -8.38 -14.65
C ILE A 138 -4.02 -8.32 -13.21
N LYS A 139 -3.86 -7.19 -12.50
CA LYS A 139 -4.40 -7.03 -11.15
C LYS A 139 -5.91 -7.21 -11.07
N PHE A 140 -6.65 -6.88 -12.14
CA PHE A 140 -8.09 -7.12 -12.19
C PHE A 140 -8.43 -8.62 -12.22
N VAL A 141 -7.54 -9.48 -12.70
CA VAL A 141 -7.71 -10.93 -12.56
C VAL A 141 -7.37 -11.37 -11.14
N TRP A 142 -6.28 -10.84 -10.58
CA TRP A 142 -5.82 -11.22 -9.24
C TRP A 142 -6.77 -10.76 -8.11
N GLU A 143 -7.47 -9.64 -8.26
CA GLU A 143 -8.28 -9.04 -7.20
C GLU A 143 -9.31 -10.01 -6.62
N LYS A 144 -10.13 -10.65 -7.46
CA LYS A 144 -11.07 -11.69 -7.03
C LYS A 144 -10.33 -12.89 -6.40
N ALA A 145 -9.19 -13.27 -6.97
CA ALA A 145 -8.39 -14.41 -6.53
C ALA A 145 -7.55 -14.16 -5.27
N ARG A 146 -7.58 -12.95 -4.70
CA ARG A 146 -7.08 -12.68 -3.34
C ARG A 146 -8.05 -13.17 -2.27
N PHE A 147 -9.34 -13.33 -2.60
CA PHE A 147 -10.39 -13.70 -1.65
C PHE A 147 -10.56 -12.71 -0.47
N ALA A 148 -10.18 -11.44 -0.65
CA ALA A 148 -10.36 -10.43 0.40
C ALA A 148 -11.84 -10.15 0.71
N TYR A 149 -12.75 -10.40 -0.24
CA TYR A 149 -14.20 -10.29 0.00
C TYR A 149 -14.75 -11.33 0.98
N LEU A 150 -13.98 -12.38 1.33
CA LEU A 150 -14.42 -13.37 2.32
C LEU A 150 -14.64 -12.74 3.70
N TYR A 151 -13.94 -11.65 4.03
CA TYR A 151 -14.15 -10.97 5.31
C TYR A 151 -15.54 -10.34 5.42
N ASP A 152 -16.10 -9.79 4.33
CA ASP A 152 -17.48 -9.29 4.34
C ASP A 152 -18.49 -10.44 4.55
N ILE A 153 -18.26 -11.60 3.94
CA ILE A 153 -19.13 -12.79 4.15
C ILE A 153 -19.02 -13.30 5.58
N ILE A 154 -17.80 -13.44 6.12
CA ILE A 154 -17.57 -13.96 7.47
C ILE A 154 -18.14 -13.00 8.53
N ARG A 155 -17.97 -11.70 8.35
CA ARG A 155 -18.60 -10.70 9.22
C ARG A 155 -20.11 -10.78 9.13
N TYR A 156 -20.68 -10.93 7.93
CA TYR A 156 -22.12 -11.08 7.75
C TYR A 156 -22.64 -12.33 8.47
N ASP A 157 -22.05 -13.49 8.23
CA ASP A 157 -22.35 -14.76 8.89
C ASP A 157 -22.41 -14.58 10.41
N TYR A 158 -21.35 -13.98 10.97
CA TYR A 158 -21.27 -13.71 12.40
C TYR A 158 -22.37 -12.79 12.88
N HIS A 159 -22.48 -11.57 12.34
CA HIS A 159 -23.38 -10.53 12.84
C HIS A 159 -24.86 -10.88 12.65
N PHE A 160 -25.20 -11.56 11.55
CA PHE A 160 -26.59 -11.90 11.19
C PHE A 160 -27.03 -13.30 11.64
N LYS A 161 -26.14 -14.11 12.24
CA LYS A 161 -26.44 -15.52 12.62
C LYS A 161 -26.83 -16.38 11.41
N ASP A 162 -26.23 -16.11 10.26
CA ASP A 162 -26.45 -16.93 9.06
C ASP A 162 -25.38 -18.03 8.98
N ASP A 163 -25.61 -19.06 8.14
CA ASP A 163 -24.59 -20.08 7.85
C ASP A 163 -24.13 -19.97 6.39
N CYS A 164 -23.06 -19.21 6.18
CA CYS A 164 -22.46 -18.99 4.87
C CYS A 164 -21.35 -20.01 4.54
N ALA A 165 -21.14 -21.03 5.38
CA ALA A 165 -20.02 -21.97 5.23
C ALA A 165 -20.00 -22.67 3.87
N ALA A 166 -21.16 -23.19 3.43
CA ALA A 166 -21.26 -23.88 2.14
C ALA A 166 -20.86 -22.97 0.96
N PHE A 167 -21.33 -21.72 0.99
CA PHE A 167 -21.05 -20.73 -0.04
C PHE A 167 -19.56 -20.38 -0.11
N VAL A 168 -18.94 -20.12 1.04
CA VAL A 168 -17.51 -19.79 1.13
C VAL A 168 -16.64 -20.95 0.66
N LEU A 169 -16.90 -22.17 1.15
CA LEU A 169 -16.14 -23.36 0.76
C LEU A 169 -16.30 -23.68 -0.74
N GLN A 170 -17.51 -23.51 -1.29
CA GLN A 170 -17.74 -23.69 -2.73
C GLN A 170 -16.96 -22.69 -3.58
N HIS A 171 -16.83 -21.43 -3.14
CA HIS A 171 -16.01 -20.43 -3.82
C HIS A 171 -14.52 -20.80 -3.84
N ILE A 172 -14.00 -21.32 -2.73
CA ILE A 172 -12.61 -21.81 -2.64
C ILE A 172 -12.42 -23.00 -3.59
N LEU A 173 -13.31 -24.00 -3.54
CA LEU A 173 -13.24 -25.20 -4.37
C LEU A 173 -13.40 -24.88 -5.86
N SER A 174 -14.24 -23.91 -6.23
CA SER A 174 -14.40 -23.49 -7.62
C SER A 174 -13.12 -22.88 -8.19
N TRP A 175 -12.39 -22.11 -7.38
CA TRP A 175 -11.06 -21.63 -7.74
C TRP A 175 -10.08 -22.79 -7.87
N ILE A 176 -10.02 -23.71 -6.92
CA ILE A 176 -9.10 -24.87 -6.98
C ILE A 176 -9.34 -25.69 -8.25
N LYS A 177 -10.61 -25.96 -8.58
CA LYS A 177 -11.01 -26.69 -9.80
C LYS A 177 -10.60 -25.95 -11.08
N ALA A 178 -10.70 -24.62 -11.09
CA ALA A 178 -10.38 -23.81 -12.26
C ALA A 178 -8.88 -23.49 -12.40
N ASN A 179 -8.08 -23.68 -11.35
CA ASN A 179 -6.70 -23.22 -11.30
C ASN A 179 -5.74 -24.36 -11.00
N LYS A 180 -5.22 -24.96 -12.07
CA LYS A 180 -4.16 -25.95 -12.00
C LYS A 180 -2.92 -25.38 -11.31
N VAL A 181 -2.30 -26.17 -10.42
CA VAL A 181 -1.10 -25.77 -9.67
C VAL A 181 -0.03 -25.23 -10.62
N ASN A 182 0.61 -24.10 -10.29
CA ASN A 182 1.67 -23.49 -11.11
C ASN A 182 1.27 -23.16 -12.57
N CYS A 183 -0.04 -23.06 -12.88
CA CYS A 183 -0.53 -22.70 -14.21
C CYS A 183 -1.48 -21.50 -14.14
N GLY A 184 -1.52 -20.74 -15.23
CA GLY A 184 -2.36 -19.55 -15.35
C GLY A 184 -1.80 -18.31 -14.65
N PRO A 185 -2.56 -17.20 -14.72
CA PRO A 185 -2.12 -15.89 -14.23
C PRO A 185 -1.98 -15.83 -12.71
N HIS A 186 -2.72 -16.66 -11.97
CA HIS A 186 -2.80 -16.59 -10.50
C HIS A 186 -1.57 -17.12 -9.75
N TYR A 187 -0.65 -17.77 -10.46
CA TYR A 187 0.64 -18.22 -9.93
C TYR A 187 1.81 -17.31 -10.34
N LYS A 188 1.52 -16.19 -11.01
CA LYS A 188 2.56 -15.29 -11.54
C LYS A 188 3.21 -14.43 -10.47
N CYS A 189 2.46 -14.08 -9.42
CA CYS A 189 2.92 -13.21 -8.33
C CYS A 189 2.75 -13.93 -6.98
N SER A 190 3.85 -14.15 -6.28
CA SER A 190 3.87 -14.89 -5.02
C SER A 190 3.21 -14.14 -3.85
N GLN A 191 3.13 -12.81 -3.89
CA GLN A 191 2.32 -12.04 -2.95
C GLN A 191 0.82 -12.38 -3.08
N GLU A 192 0.30 -12.52 -4.29
CA GLU A 192 -1.12 -12.84 -4.51
C GLU A 192 -1.46 -14.24 -4.00
N ILE A 193 -0.52 -15.18 -4.17
CA ILE A 193 -0.60 -16.52 -3.58
C ILE A 193 -0.64 -16.43 -2.05
N SER A 194 0.27 -15.64 -1.47
CA SER A 194 0.39 -15.45 -0.03
C SER A 194 -0.89 -14.89 0.59
N LEU A 195 -1.46 -13.83 0.00
CA LEU A 195 -2.71 -13.21 0.46
C LEU A 195 -3.89 -14.19 0.39
N ARG A 196 -4.02 -14.94 -0.72
CA ARG A 196 -5.07 -15.95 -0.85
C ARG A 196 -4.95 -17.05 0.21
N VAL A 197 -3.75 -17.55 0.47
CA VAL A 197 -3.51 -18.56 1.53
C VAL A 197 -3.89 -18.02 2.91
N LEU A 198 -3.53 -16.77 3.23
CA LEU A 198 -3.90 -16.16 4.52
C LEU A 198 -5.42 -16.01 4.64
N ASN A 199 -6.11 -15.54 3.60
CA ASN A 199 -7.56 -15.35 3.60
C ASN A 199 -8.33 -16.67 3.66
N TRP A 200 -7.87 -17.71 2.95
CA TRP A 200 -8.43 -19.06 3.08
C TRP A 200 -8.21 -19.64 4.46
N THR A 201 -7.02 -19.44 5.05
CA THR A 201 -6.72 -19.90 6.40
C THR A 201 -7.67 -19.24 7.41
N PHE A 202 -7.89 -17.93 7.32
CA PHE A 202 -8.87 -17.25 8.17
C PHE A 202 -10.28 -17.87 8.06
N ALA A 203 -10.75 -18.13 6.83
CA ALA A 203 -12.04 -18.77 6.58
C ALA A 203 -12.12 -20.21 7.13
N LEU A 204 -11.06 -21.01 6.98
CA LEU A 204 -11.01 -22.37 7.51
C LEU A 204 -11.14 -22.38 9.03
N TYR A 205 -10.40 -21.52 9.74
CA TYR A 205 -10.52 -21.42 11.21
C TYR A 205 -11.90 -20.92 11.64
N TYR A 206 -12.51 -19.98 10.90
CA TYR A 206 -13.86 -19.49 11.23
C TYR A 206 -14.91 -20.60 11.08
N TYR A 207 -14.86 -21.33 9.97
CA TYR A 207 -15.77 -22.44 9.65
C TYR A 207 -15.30 -23.81 10.17
N ARG A 208 -14.36 -23.84 11.14
CA ARG A 208 -13.72 -25.07 11.63
C ARG A 208 -14.73 -26.17 11.97
N ASN A 209 -15.85 -25.81 12.59
CA ASN A 209 -16.86 -26.77 13.07
C ASN A 209 -18.04 -26.98 12.09
N SER A 210 -18.02 -26.35 10.91
CA SER A 210 -19.12 -26.50 9.95
C SER A 210 -19.22 -27.93 9.42
N ALA A 211 -20.45 -28.43 9.28
CA ALA A 211 -20.72 -29.71 8.63
C ALA A 211 -20.33 -29.71 7.12
N HIS A 212 -20.20 -28.54 6.51
CA HIS A 212 -19.77 -28.41 5.11
C HIS A 212 -18.25 -28.56 4.94
N LEU A 213 -17.46 -28.37 6.00
CA LEU A 213 -16.02 -28.64 5.98
C LEU A 213 -15.83 -30.14 6.26
N THR A 214 -16.03 -30.96 5.23
CA THR A 214 -15.80 -32.41 5.30
C THR A 214 -14.32 -32.75 5.13
N GLU A 215 -13.93 -33.99 5.44
CA GLU A 215 -12.57 -34.50 5.20
C GLU A 215 -12.13 -34.27 3.75
N GLN A 216 -12.99 -34.60 2.79
CA GLN A 216 -12.69 -34.42 1.37
C GLN A 216 -12.47 -32.95 1.01
N VAL A 217 -13.36 -32.05 1.48
CA VAL A 217 -13.24 -30.61 1.22
C VAL A 217 -11.94 -30.08 1.81
N PHE A 218 -11.63 -30.47 3.05
CA PHE A 218 -10.41 -30.07 3.72
C PHE A 218 -9.15 -30.61 3.02
N GLU A 219 -9.14 -31.88 2.58
CA GLU A 219 -8.03 -32.47 1.82
C GLU A 219 -7.75 -31.68 0.52
N GLU A 220 -8.79 -31.28 -0.22
CA GLU A 220 -8.63 -30.49 -1.45
C GLU A 220 -8.05 -29.09 -1.18
N ILE A 221 -8.59 -28.38 -0.18
CA ILE A 221 -8.12 -27.03 0.19
C ILE A 221 -6.69 -27.10 0.74
N GLN A 222 -6.42 -28.03 1.64
CA GLN A 222 -5.11 -28.22 2.25
C GLN A 222 -4.05 -28.57 1.21
N HIS A 223 -4.40 -29.41 0.22
CA HIS A 223 -3.50 -29.72 -0.91
C HIS A 223 -3.16 -28.48 -1.74
N ALA A 224 -4.15 -27.63 -2.03
CA ALA A 224 -3.92 -26.38 -2.73
C ALA A 224 -3.08 -25.39 -1.90
N ILE A 225 -3.31 -25.28 -0.58
CA ILE A 225 -2.51 -24.43 0.31
C ILE A 225 -1.04 -24.87 0.34
N TYR A 226 -0.77 -26.18 0.48
CA TYR A 226 0.60 -26.70 0.47
C TYR A 226 1.37 -26.27 -0.79
N TRP A 227 0.80 -26.51 -1.99
CA TRP A 227 1.50 -26.22 -3.24
C TRP A 227 1.68 -24.74 -3.49
N GLN A 228 0.78 -23.92 -2.96
CA GLN A 228 0.91 -22.47 -2.94
C GLN A 228 2.03 -21.99 -2.03
N LEU A 229 2.12 -22.48 -0.80
CA LEU A 229 3.24 -22.16 0.10
C LEU A 229 4.58 -22.67 -0.43
N HIS A 230 4.60 -23.89 -1.00
CA HIS A 230 5.77 -24.42 -1.68
C HIS A 230 6.20 -23.54 -2.85
N HIS A 231 5.26 -23.05 -3.67
CA HIS A 231 5.58 -22.09 -4.72
C HIS A 231 6.23 -20.82 -4.15
N VAL A 232 5.62 -20.21 -3.13
CA VAL A 232 6.15 -18.99 -2.50
C VAL A 232 7.56 -19.23 -1.96
N TYR A 233 7.79 -20.34 -1.27
CA TYR A 233 9.09 -20.69 -0.71
C TYR A 233 10.16 -20.87 -1.79
N GLU A 234 9.85 -21.63 -2.85
CA GLU A 234 10.81 -21.90 -3.92
C GLU A 234 11.12 -20.64 -4.75
N ASN A 235 10.20 -19.67 -4.79
CA ASN A 235 10.35 -18.41 -5.52
C ASN A 235 10.75 -17.21 -4.65
N ILE A 236 10.93 -17.37 -3.33
CA ILE A 236 11.07 -16.28 -2.35
C ILE A 236 12.21 -15.29 -2.63
N ASN A 237 13.26 -15.72 -3.33
CA ASN A 237 14.36 -14.83 -3.69
C ASN A 237 13.95 -13.81 -4.77
N PHE A 238 12.89 -14.07 -5.54
CA PHE A 238 12.38 -13.10 -6.50
C PHE A 238 11.87 -11.83 -5.80
N SER A 239 11.04 -11.96 -4.78
CA SER A 239 10.61 -10.80 -3.98
C SER A 239 11.77 -10.23 -3.18
N ARG A 240 12.51 -11.05 -2.42
CA ARG A 240 13.59 -10.56 -1.54
C ARG A 240 14.79 -9.92 -2.25
N ILE A 241 14.98 -10.16 -3.56
CA ILE A 241 16.09 -9.58 -4.33
C ILE A 241 15.61 -8.66 -5.44
N ALA A 242 14.58 -9.04 -6.22
CA ALA A 242 14.15 -8.28 -7.39
C ALA A 242 12.96 -7.34 -7.13
N VAL A 243 12.15 -7.62 -6.11
CA VAL A 243 10.94 -6.86 -5.77
C VAL A 243 10.89 -6.66 -4.25
N ARG A 244 11.99 -6.15 -3.68
CA ARG A 244 12.19 -6.08 -2.23
C ARG A 244 11.40 -4.91 -1.62
N ASN A 245 10.09 -5.07 -1.61
CA ASN A 245 9.10 -4.10 -1.14
C ASN A 245 8.04 -4.86 -0.30
N ASN A 246 6.80 -4.36 -0.21
CA ASN A 246 5.71 -5.02 0.50
C ASN A 246 5.52 -6.51 0.12
N HIS A 247 5.85 -6.93 -1.11
CA HIS A 247 5.79 -8.33 -1.55
C HIS A 247 6.67 -9.22 -0.67
N ALA A 248 7.90 -8.80 -0.38
CA ALA A 248 8.82 -9.57 0.45
C ALA A 248 8.30 -9.72 1.88
N ILE A 249 7.68 -8.68 2.45
CA ILE A 249 7.08 -8.76 3.79
C ILE A 249 5.88 -9.72 3.79
N THR A 250 4.98 -9.60 2.81
CA THR A 250 3.81 -10.48 2.70
C THR A 250 4.20 -11.95 2.51
N GLU A 251 5.14 -12.22 1.60
CA GLU A 251 5.57 -13.59 1.28
C GLU A 251 6.32 -14.24 2.44
N THR A 252 7.20 -13.49 3.12
CA THR A 252 7.93 -14.02 4.29
C THR A 252 7.01 -14.26 5.48
N LEU A 253 6.00 -13.41 5.69
CA LEU A 253 4.95 -13.66 6.69
C LEU A 253 4.14 -14.91 6.36
N ALA A 254 3.70 -15.06 5.12
CA ALA A 254 2.92 -16.23 4.72
C ALA A 254 3.72 -17.55 4.88
N LEU A 255 5.04 -17.53 4.67
CA LEU A 255 5.89 -18.69 4.96
C LEU A 255 6.04 -18.97 6.45
N TYR A 256 6.23 -17.92 7.27
CA TYR A 256 6.25 -18.06 8.72
C TYR A 256 4.96 -18.70 9.23
N LEU A 257 3.82 -18.08 8.91
CA LEU A 257 2.51 -18.51 9.37
C LEU A 257 2.07 -19.82 8.73
N GLY A 258 2.41 -20.07 7.47
CA GLY A 258 2.12 -21.34 6.80
C GLY A 258 2.84 -22.50 7.48
N GLY A 259 4.10 -22.32 7.88
CA GLY A 259 4.83 -23.34 8.64
C GLY A 259 4.38 -23.47 10.10
N LEU A 260 3.86 -22.39 10.71
CA LEU A 260 3.28 -22.39 12.06
C LEU A 260 1.93 -23.12 12.09
N LEU A 261 0.98 -22.73 11.23
CA LEU A 261 -0.41 -23.17 11.24
C LEU A 261 -0.66 -24.49 10.51
N TYR A 262 0.32 -24.97 9.72
CA TYR A 262 0.26 -26.27 9.04
C TYR A 262 1.55 -27.07 9.29
N PRO A 263 1.85 -27.42 10.56
CA PRO A 263 3.16 -27.97 10.94
C PRO A 263 3.45 -29.36 10.33
N ALA A 264 2.43 -30.08 9.87
CA ALA A 264 2.57 -31.39 9.24
C ALA A 264 2.91 -31.33 7.75
N PHE A 265 2.95 -30.15 7.12
CA PHE A 265 3.39 -30.04 5.74
C PHE A 265 4.87 -30.42 5.58
N PRO A 266 5.23 -31.16 4.51
CA PRO A 266 6.62 -31.35 4.14
C PRO A 266 7.36 -30.01 4.03
N GLY A 267 8.40 -29.82 4.84
CA GLY A 267 9.18 -28.58 4.85
C GLY A 267 8.61 -27.44 5.71
N ALA A 268 7.46 -27.62 6.37
CA ALA A 268 6.80 -26.61 7.21
C ALA A 268 7.74 -25.97 8.25
N ALA A 269 8.49 -26.80 8.99
CA ALA A 269 9.43 -26.31 10.00
C ALA A 269 10.47 -25.34 9.41
N ASN A 270 10.99 -25.67 8.23
CA ASN A 270 11.97 -24.83 7.54
C ASN A 270 11.31 -23.58 6.92
N TRP A 271 10.06 -23.66 6.45
CA TRP A 271 9.30 -22.47 6.03
C TRP A 271 9.05 -21.53 7.19
N LYS A 272 8.66 -22.07 8.35
CA LYS A 272 8.46 -21.34 9.60
C LYS A 272 9.74 -20.60 10.01
N GLU A 273 10.84 -21.34 10.16
CA GLU A 273 12.12 -20.80 10.61
C GLU A 273 12.64 -19.70 9.66
N LYS A 274 12.71 -19.99 8.36
CA LYS A 274 13.25 -19.05 7.37
C LYS A 274 12.31 -17.89 7.11
N GLY A 275 11.00 -18.14 6.99
CA GLY A 275 9.98 -17.12 6.83
C GLY A 275 10.04 -16.12 7.97
N ARG A 276 10.11 -16.60 9.22
CA ARG A 276 10.23 -15.76 10.42
C ARG A 276 11.51 -14.93 10.41
N LYS A 277 12.66 -15.57 10.13
CA LYS A 277 13.96 -14.89 10.01
C LYS A 277 13.93 -13.79 8.97
N TRP A 278 13.38 -14.06 7.78
CA TRP A 278 13.32 -13.09 6.71
C TRP A 278 12.30 -11.98 6.99
N PHE A 279 11.16 -12.30 7.59
CA PHE A 279 10.19 -11.30 8.01
C PHE A 279 10.83 -10.28 8.97
N ILE A 280 11.55 -10.74 9.99
CA ILE A 280 12.31 -9.86 10.91
C ILE A 280 13.29 -8.97 10.15
N GLN A 281 14.04 -9.53 9.19
CA GLN A 281 14.99 -8.78 8.38
C GLN A 281 14.30 -7.73 7.50
N GLU A 282 13.15 -8.05 6.91
CA GLU A 282 12.40 -7.13 6.06
C GLU A 282 11.70 -6.03 6.87
N ILE A 283 11.18 -6.32 8.06
CA ILE A 283 10.67 -5.28 8.97
C ILE A 283 11.78 -4.30 9.37
N GLY A 284 12.94 -4.81 9.80
CA GLY A 284 14.07 -3.97 10.19
C GLY A 284 14.69 -3.16 9.04
N TYR A 285 14.57 -3.65 7.80
CA TYR A 285 15.09 -2.97 6.60
C TYR A 285 14.11 -1.97 6.00
N GLN A 286 12.85 -2.36 5.81
CA GLN A 286 11.90 -1.57 5.03
C GLN A 286 11.14 -0.52 5.85
N ILE A 287 11.02 -0.69 7.17
CA ILE A 287 10.57 0.37 8.07
C ILE A 287 11.82 1.04 8.62
N TYR A 288 11.93 2.33 8.40
CA TYR A 288 13.08 3.13 8.76
C TYR A 288 13.12 3.38 10.28
N PRO A 289 14.28 3.78 10.84
CA PRO A 289 14.41 4.15 12.25
C PRO A 289 13.38 5.17 12.74
N ASP A 290 13.04 6.15 11.91
CA ASP A 290 12.00 7.14 12.21
C ASP A 290 10.56 6.61 12.13
N GLY A 291 10.33 5.40 11.59
CA GLY A 291 9.02 4.78 11.41
C GLY A 291 8.43 4.89 10.03
N SER A 292 8.99 5.72 9.15
CA SER A 292 8.52 5.84 7.77
C SER A 292 8.88 4.59 6.94
N TYR A 293 8.21 4.43 5.80
CA TYR A 293 8.26 3.20 5.01
C TYR A 293 8.94 3.37 3.64
N LEU A 294 9.74 2.37 3.26
CA LEU A 294 10.57 2.34 2.06
C LEU A 294 9.86 2.68 0.75
N GLN A 295 8.57 2.34 0.61
CA GLN A 295 7.83 2.60 -0.65
C GLN A 295 7.24 4.00 -0.74
N PHE A 296 7.47 4.84 0.28
CA PHE A 296 6.99 6.21 0.31
C PHE A 296 5.47 6.36 0.07
N SER A 297 4.68 5.37 0.52
CA SER A 297 3.24 5.30 0.31
C SER A 297 2.51 5.03 1.62
N MET A 298 1.51 5.86 1.91
CA MET A 298 0.65 5.67 3.09
C MET A 298 -0.12 4.35 2.98
N ASN A 299 -0.63 4.03 1.79
CA ASN A 299 -1.43 2.83 1.58
C ASN A 299 -0.59 1.54 1.70
N TYR A 300 0.62 1.51 1.13
CA TYR A 300 1.50 0.35 1.30
C TYR A 300 2.07 0.25 2.71
N HIS A 301 2.22 1.35 3.44
CA HIS A 301 2.55 1.28 4.86
C HIS A 301 1.39 0.65 5.67
N ARG A 302 0.13 0.92 5.33
CA ARG A 302 -1.02 0.22 5.91
C ARG A 302 -1.06 -1.28 5.59
N VAL A 303 -0.55 -1.71 4.45
CA VAL A 303 -0.33 -3.14 4.20
C VAL A 303 0.62 -3.73 5.24
N VAL A 304 1.73 -3.05 5.53
CA VAL A 304 2.68 -3.50 6.56
C VAL A 304 2.06 -3.52 7.95
N VAL A 305 1.22 -2.53 8.29
CA VAL A 305 0.45 -2.54 9.56
C VAL A 305 -0.41 -3.79 9.68
N GLN A 306 -1.19 -4.14 8.65
CA GLN A 306 -2.01 -5.37 8.64
C GLN A 306 -1.18 -6.64 8.85
N LEU A 307 -0.01 -6.72 8.20
CA LEU A 307 0.90 -7.87 8.30
C LEU A 307 1.58 -7.95 9.68
N LEU A 308 1.95 -6.81 10.27
CA LEU A 308 2.48 -6.73 11.63
C LEU A 308 1.44 -7.18 12.67
N THR A 309 0.19 -6.75 12.52
CA THR A 309 -0.93 -7.18 13.39
C THR A 309 -1.08 -8.70 13.39
N TRP A 310 -1.10 -9.32 12.20
CA TRP A 310 -1.13 -10.78 12.07
C TRP A 310 0.09 -11.45 12.70
N ALA A 311 1.29 -10.96 12.39
CA ALA A 311 2.54 -11.54 12.85
C ALA A 311 2.62 -11.52 14.39
N ILE A 312 2.45 -10.34 15.00
CA ILE A 312 2.58 -10.13 16.44
C ILE A 312 1.55 -10.96 17.18
N ARG A 313 0.28 -10.93 16.75
CA ARG A 313 -0.77 -11.65 17.46
C ARG A 313 -0.63 -13.16 17.36
N LEU A 314 -0.30 -13.71 16.18
CA LEU A 314 -0.13 -15.17 16.04
C LEU A 314 1.17 -15.67 16.70
N ALA A 315 2.21 -14.84 16.78
CA ALA A 315 3.39 -15.16 17.58
C ALA A 315 3.02 -15.23 19.08
N GLU A 316 2.35 -14.19 19.60
CA GLU A 316 1.89 -14.13 21.00
C GLU A 316 1.04 -15.34 21.39
N LEU A 317 0.04 -15.68 20.56
CA LEU A 317 -0.88 -16.80 20.80
C LEU A 317 -0.22 -18.18 20.78
N ASN A 318 0.97 -18.30 20.19
CA ASN A 318 1.70 -19.56 20.06
C ASN A 318 3.03 -19.53 20.83
N ASP A 319 3.10 -18.70 21.88
CA ASP A 319 4.25 -18.58 22.78
C ASP A 319 5.57 -18.25 22.05
N GLU A 320 5.50 -17.52 20.94
CA GLU A 320 6.64 -16.99 20.21
C GLU A 320 6.79 -15.49 20.39
N ALA A 321 8.03 -15.03 20.56
CA ALA A 321 8.35 -13.61 20.71
C ALA A 321 9.27 -13.11 19.58
N PHE A 322 8.84 -12.07 18.87
CA PHE A 322 9.74 -11.37 17.95
C PHE A 322 10.79 -10.55 18.70
N PRO A 323 11.98 -10.33 18.11
CA PRO A 323 12.96 -9.42 18.68
C PRO A 323 12.40 -7.98 18.74
N ALA A 324 12.94 -7.18 19.67
CA ALA A 324 12.47 -5.82 19.96
C ALA A 324 12.35 -4.92 18.72
N VAL A 325 13.21 -5.10 17.72
CA VAL A 325 13.15 -4.34 16.45
C VAL A 325 11.79 -4.43 15.77
N VAL A 326 11.06 -5.54 15.87
CA VAL A 326 9.73 -5.67 15.23
C VAL A 326 8.71 -4.79 15.96
N ALA A 327 8.68 -4.85 17.29
CA ALA A 327 7.78 -4.03 18.10
C ALA A 327 8.12 -2.53 17.98
N GLU A 328 9.40 -2.17 18.02
CA GLU A 328 9.88 -0.80 17.82
C GLU A 328 9.43 -0.22 16.47
N ARG A 329 9.62 -0.98 15.39
CA ARG A 329 9.21 -0.56 14.04
C ARG A 329 7.69 -0.49 13.88
N ALA A 330 6.95 -1.35 14.56
CA ALA A 330 5.49 -1.33 14.58
C ALA A 330 4.96 -0.07 15.32
N GLU A 331 5.50 0.24 16.50
CA GLU A 331 5.14 1.46 17.24
C GLU A 331 5.51 2.71 16.45
N LYS A 332 6.70 2.77 15.86
CA LYS A 332 7.14 3.90 15.04
C LYS A 332 6.26 4.09 13.80
N SER A 333 5.79 3.00 13.19
CA SER A 333 4.80 3.05 12.11
C SER A 333 3.48 3.66 12.56
N LEU A 334 2.99 3.29 13.75
CA LEU A 334 1.78 3.89 14.34
C LEU A 334 1.97 5.39 14.57
N GLN A 335 3.09 5.78 15.17
CA GLN A 335 3.40 7.19 15.45
C GLN A 335 3.41 8.03 14.17
N PHE A 336 4.10 7.55 13.13
CA PHE A 336 4.14 8.18 11.82
C PHE A 336 2.75 8.35 11.21
N LEU A 337 2.01 7.26 11.03
CA LEU A 337 0.71 7.29 10.37
C LEU A 337 -0.34 8.08 11.18
N ARG A 338 -0.32 8.00 12.52
CA ARG A 338 -1.19 8.84 13.37
C ARG A 338 -0.89 10.32 13.22
N SER A 339 0.39 10.71 13.17
CA SER A 339 0.75 12.12 13.03
C SER A 339 0.23 12.74 11.73
N CYS A 340 0.21 11.97 10.63
CA CYS A 340 -0.29 12.39 9.32
C CYS A 340 -1.82 12.33 9.17
N MET A 341 -2.55 11.76 10.12
CA MET A 341 -3.97 11.46 9.98
C MET A 341 -4.85 12.63 10.42
N ASN A 342 -5.91 12.88 9.67
CA ASN A 342 -7.02 13.71 10.10
C ASN A 342 -7.99 12.90 11.00
N ASP A 343 -8.22 13.37 12.23
CA ASP A 343 -8.96 12.59 13.23
C ASP A 343 -10.46 12.42 12.93
N SER A 344 -11.08 13.37 12.21
CA SER A 344 -12.53 13.34 12.00
C SER A 344 -12.99 12.16 11.13
N ASN A 345 -12.20 11.81 10.11
CA ASN A 345 -12.52 10.74 9.16
C ASN A 345 -11.48 9.61 9.11
N GLY A 346 -10.34 9.76 9.79
CA GLY A 346 -9.28 8.75 9.79
C GLY A 346 -8.44 8.70 8.51
N TRP A 347 -8.59 9.69 7.63
CA TRP A 347 -7.89 9.76 6.36
C TRP A 347 -6.50 10.36 6.55
N LEU A 348 -5.57 9.92 5.70
CA LEU A 348 -4.24 10.51 5.53
C LEU A 348 -4.17 11.19 4.16
N PRO A 349 -3.17 12.07 3.91
CA PRO A 349 -2.77 12.45 2.56
C PRO A 349 -2.72 11.23 1.65
N ASN A 350 -3.28 11.35 0.44
CA ASN A 350 -3.27 10.26 -0.55
C ASN A 350 -1.92 10.16 -1.25
N TYR A 351 -0.87 10.04 -0.45
CA TYR A 351 0.51 10.23 -0.88
C TYR A 351 1.18 8.89 -1.20
N GLY A 352 1.85 8.84 -2.35
CA GLY A 352 2.49 7.65 -2.88
C GLY A 352 1.54 6.71 -3.63
N ALA A 353 2.10 5.58 -4.06
CA ALA A 353 1.37 4.54 -4.76
C ALA A 353 0.19 3.98 -3.94
N ASN A 354 -1.03 4.05 -4.47
CA ASN A 354 -2.25 3.54 -3.84
C ASN A 354 -3.04 2.72 -4.87
N ASP A 355 -3.18 1.42 -4.62
CA ASP A 355 -3.87 0.47 -5.50
C ASP A 355 -5.09 -0.19 -4.86
N GLY A 356 -5.66 0.45 -3.84
CA GLY A 356 -6.81 -0.13 -3.15
C GLY A 356 -6.43 -1.18 -2.11
N ALA A 357 -5.16 -1.35 -1.75
CA ALA A 357 -4.74 -2.40 -0.85
C ALA A 357 -5.34 -2.22 0.56
N LEU A 358 -6.22 -3.17 0.89
CA LEU A 358 -6.79 -3.44 2.21
C LEU A 358 -7.25 -4.91 2.13
N PHE A 359 -6.42 -5.80 2.67
CA PHE A 359 -6.54 -7.23 2.40
C PHE A 359 -7.32 -7.97 3.49
N PHE A 360 -7.33 -7.44 4.72
CA PHE A 360 -7.98 -8.02 5.90
C PHE A 360 -9.03 -7.04 6.44
N ARG A 361 -10.08 -6.77 5.66
CA ARG A 361 -11.10 -5.77 5.98
C ARG A 361 -12.09 -6.30 7.01
N LEU A 362 -11.85 -5.99 8.28
CA LEU A 362 -12.63 -6.51 9.42
C LEU A 362 -13.67 -5.52 9.97
N ASN A 363 -14.04 -4.51 9.17
CA ASN A 363 -15.02 -3.46 9.50
C ASN A 363 -15.71 -2.90 8.24
N SER A 364 -16.78 -2.12 8.45
CA SER A 364 -17.53 -1.51 7.35
C SER A 364 -17.06 -0.11 6.93
N ARG A 365 -16.11 0.51 7.65
CA ARG A 365 -15.65 1.89 7.41
C ARG A 365 -15.14 2.09 5.99
N GLN A 366 -15.17 3.35 5.55
CA GLN A 366 -14.72 3.74 4.21
C GLN A 366 -13.24 3.36 3.99
N TYR A 367 -12.88 3.00 2.76
CA TYR A 367 -11.55 2.44 2.40
C TYR A 367 -10.34 3.28 2.87
N ARG A 368 -10.45 4.61 2.89
CA ARG A 368 -9.40 5.55 3.32
C ARG A 368 -9.43 5.83 4.82
N ASP A 369 -10.28 5.18 5.61
CA ASP A 369 -10.22 5.24 7.06
C ASP A 369 -9.17 4.24 7.57
N TYR A 370 -8.07 4.75 8.14
CA TYR A 370 -6.94 3.93 8.61
C TYR A 370 -7.10 3.57 10.10
N ARG A 371 -8.06 4.20 10.80
CA ARG A 371 -8.21 4.05 12.26
C ARG A 371 -8.43 2.59 12.69
N PRO A 372 -9.22 1.76 11.99
CA PRO A 372 -9.44 0.38 12.43
C PRO A 372 -8.14 -0.47 12.43
N GLN A 373 -7.33 -0.41 11.36
CA GLN A 373 -6.09 -1.19 11.28
C GLN A 373 -5.02 -0.67 12.24
N LEU A 374 -4.95 0.64 12.42
CA LEU A 374 -4.00 1.25 13.36
C LEU A 374 -4.38 0.98 14.81
N GLN A 375 -5.67 1.01 15.15
CA GLN A 375 -6.11 0.66 16.50
C GLN A 375 -5.86 -0.81 16.81
N ALA A 376 -6.14 -1.72 15.87
CA ALA A 376 -5.84 -3.13 16.05
C ALA A 376 -4.36 -3.38 16.38
N LEU A 377 -3.44 -2.72 15.65
CA LEU A 377 -2.01 -2.82 15.96
C LEU A 377 -1.66 -2.15 17.30
N ALA A 378 -2.24 -0.98 17.60
CA ALA A 378 -1.98 -0.25 18.84
C ALA A 378 -2.39 -1.05 20.10
N VAL A 379 -3.55 -1.69 20.07
CA VAL A 379 -4.03 -2.57 21.16
C VAL A 379 -3.09 -3.76 21.36
N LEU A 380 -2.57 -4.36 20.30
CA LEU A 380 -1.61 -5.47 20.40
C LEU A 380 -0.24 -5.06 20.97
N LEU A 381 0.13 -3.79 20.79
CA LEU A 381 1.37 -3.22 21.31
C LEU A 381 1.20 -2.59 22.69
N ASP A 382 -0.01 -2.64 23.28
CA ASP A 382 -0.35 -1.92 24.51
C ASP A 382 -0.10 -0.40 24.44
N VAL A 383 -0.24 0.19 23.26
CA VAL A 383 -0.06 1.62 22.99
C VAL A 383 -1.41 2.31 22.85
N ASP A 384 -1.60 3.42 23.57
CA ASP A 384 -2.74 4.31 23.32
C ASP A 384 -2.45 5.22 22.12
N ALA A 385 -3.17 4.98 21.02
CA ALA A 385 -3.09 5.77 19.78
C ALA A 385 -4.11 6.93 19.74
N ALA A 386 -4.78 7.22 20.86
CA ALA A 386 -5.77 8.28 21.03
C ALA A 386 -6.89 8.21 19.98
N PHE A 387 -7.55 7.05 19.91
CA PHE A 387 -8.75 6.86 19.10
C PHE A 387 -10.02 7.01 19.95
N PRO A 388 -11.06 7.71 19.47
CA PRO A 388 -12.22 8.07 20.28
C PRO A 388 -13.19 6.91 20.53
N GLU A 389 -13.12 5.87 19.71
CA GLU A 389 -14.02 4.72 19.74
C GLU A 389 -13.23 3.43 19.50
N THR A 390 -13.80 2.29 19.88
CA THR A 390 -13.25 0.98 19.52
C THR A 390 -13.81 0.52 18.18
N TYR A 391 -12.92 0.20 17.25
CA TYR A 391 -13.22 -0.38 15.96
C TYR A 391 -13.26 -1.90 16.03
N GLU A 392 -14.10 -2.49 15.17
CA GLU A 392 -14.39 -3.91 15.17
C GLU A 392 -13.16 -4.81 14.95
N ASP A 393 -12.19 -4.37 14.15
CA ASP A 393 -10.96 -5.11 13.82
C ASP A 393 -10.28 -5.70 15.06
N VAL A 394 -10.26 -4.97 16.19
CA VAL A 394 -9.60 -5.40 17.44
C VAL A 394 -10.15 -6.75 17.92
N TYR A 395 -11.47 -6.93 17.89
CA TYR A 395 -12.13 -8.12 18.41
C TYR A 395 -11.87 -9.36 17.55
N TRP A 396 -11.74 -9.18 16.24
CA TRP A 396 -11.43 -10.26 15.30
C TRP A 396 -10.02 -10.84 15.50
N TYR A 397 -9.13 -10.10 16.16
CA TYR A 397 -7.81 -10.59 16.58
C TYR A 397 -7.83 -11.21 17.99
N GLY A 398 -9.00 -11.40 18.60
CA GLY A 398 -9.17 -12.02 19.91
C GLY A 398 -8.68 -11.14 21.06
N LYS A 399 -8.74 -9.82 20.90
CA LYS A 399 -8.45 -8.84 21.96
C LYS A 399 -9.69 -8.00 22.23
N VAL A 400 -9.85 -7.63 23.49
CA VAL A 400 -10.78 -6.58 23.92
C VAL A 400 -9.90 -5.43 24.43
N PRO A 401 -10.09 -4.19 23.97
CA PRO A 401 -9.36 -3.07 24.55
C PRO A 401 -9.62 -3.03 26.05
N ALA A 402 -8.56 -2.99 26.86
CA ALA A 402 -8.72 -2.75 28.28
C ALA A 402 -9.28 -1.33 28.49
N GLU A 403 -10.23 -1.16 29.41
CA GLU A 403 -10.56 0.16 29.96
C GLU A 403 -9.32 0.64 30.71
N LYS A 404 -8.48 1.44 30.05
CA LYS A 404 -7.35 2.09 30.69
C LYS A 404 -7.66 3.58 30.82
N GLU A 405 -7.57 4.12 32.02
CA GLU A 405 -7.43 5.56 32.25
C GLU A 405 -6.03 5.99 31.77
N VAL A 406 -5.83 6.06 30.45
CA VAL A 406 -4.61 6.65 29.88
C VAL A 406 -4.94 8.07 29.48
N THR A 407 -4.06 9.01 29.80
CA THR A 407 -4.13 10.35 29.22
C THR A 407 -3.88 10.21 27.71
N PRO A 408 -4.85 10.56 26.84
CA PRO A 408 -4.69 10.36 25.41
C PRO A 408 -3.43 11.05 24.90
N LYS A 409 -2.61 10.32 24.14
CA LYS A 409 -1.43 10.90 23.50
C LYS A 409 -1.86 12.05 22.58
N GLU A 410 -1.38 13.25 22.86
CA GLU A 410 -1.71 14.40 22.04
C GLU A 410 -0.89 14.40 20.75
N TYR A 411 -1.56 14.31 19.60
CA TYR A 411 -0.94 14.40 18.28
C TYR A 411 -1.00 15.83 17.76
N LYS A 412 -0.42 16.79 18.48
CA LYS A 412 -0.29 18.20 18.07
C LYS A 412 1.17 18.64 18.14
N GLY A 413 1.52 19.67 17.38
CA GLY A 413 2.87 20.21 17.28
C GLY A 413 3.62 19.73 16.04
N LEU A 414 4.93 19.53 16.19
CA LEU A 414 5.86 19.25 15.10
C LEU A 414 6.29 17.78 15.10
N PHE A 415 6.22 17.14 13.93
CA PHE A 415 6.70 15.77 13.73
C PHE A 415 7.68 15.75 12.56
N SER A 416 8.86 15.16 12.78
CA SER A 416 9.93 15.06 11.79
C SER A 416 10.36 13.62 11.61
N TYR A 417 10.38 13.17 10.36
CA TYR A 417 10.78 11.82 9.94
C TYR A 417 11.84 11.96 8.84
N PRO A 418 13.10 12.25 9.20
CA PRO A 418 14.12 12.64 8.23
C PRO A 418 14.63 11.47 7.37
N ASP A 419 14.53 10.21 7.82
CA ASP A 419 14.95 9.05 7.02
C ASP A 419 14.00 8.84 5.83
N GLY A 420 12.70 9.00 6.07
CA GLY A 420 11.68 9.02 5.01
C GLY A 420 11.57 10.36 4.31
N GLY A 421 11.95 11.44 4.99
CA GLY A 421 11.81 12.84 4.59
C GLY A 421 10.38 13.35 4.65
N TYR A 422 9.68 13.10 5.75
CA TYR A 422 8.34 13.61 6.01
C TYR A 422 8.34 14.57 7.20
N TYR A 423 7.52 15.61 7.09
CA TYR A 423 7.39 16.64 8.11
C TYR A 423 5.92 16.98 8.27
N VAL A 424 5.46 17.08 9.51
CA VAL A 424 4.07 17.39 9.81
C VAL A 424 4.01 18.48 10.87
N CYS A 425 3.23 19.52 10.58
CA CYS A 425 2.79 20.49 11.57
C CYS A 425 1.30 20.27 11.80
N ARG A 426 0.91 20.00 13.05
CA ARG A 426 -0.46 19.68 13.40
C ARG A 426 -1.00 20.54 14.53
N GLU A 427 -2.20 21.04 14.33
CA GLU A 427 -3.02 21.68 15.35
C GLU A 427 -4.36 20.94 15.47
N GLN A 428 -5.30 21.49 16.24
CA GLN A 428 -6.65 20.95 16.35
C GLN A 428 -7.37 20.91 15.00
N ASP A 429 -7.33 22.01 14.25
CA ASP A 429 -8.11 22.14 13.00
C ASP A 429 -7.27 21.95 11.74
N THR A 430 -5.93 21.95 11.84
CA THR A 430 -5.06 21.87 10.65
C THR A 430 -4.05 20.74 10.73
N VAL A 431 -3.86 20.05 9.61
CA VAL A 431 -2.69 19.18 9.37
C VAL A 431 -1.97 19.71 8.14
N THR A 432 -0.71 20.12 8.30
CA THR A 432 0.19 20.53 7.21
C THR A 432 1.23 19.43 7.02
N PHE A 433 1.14 18.72 5.90
CA PHE A 433 2.04 17.61 5.57
C PHE A 433 3.01 18.04 4.46
N LEU A 434 4.29 17.74 4.66
CA LEU A 434 5.40 18.22 3.84
C LEU A 434 6.37 17.09 3.52
N ARG A 435 6.89 17.10 2.30
CA ARG A 435 7.86 16.13 1.80
C ARG A 435 9.22 16.77 1.54
N CYS A 436 10.31 16.26 2.11
CA CYS A 436 11.68 16.55 1.65
C CYS A 436 12.63 15.44 2.11
N GLY A 437 13.01 14.54 1.20
CA GLY A 437 13.88 13.42 1.56
C GLY A 437 14.75 12.93 0.43
N SER A 438 15.77 12.19 0.84
CA SER A 438 16.69 11.51 -0.06
C SER A 438 16.14 10.14 -0.45
N HIS A 439 16.22 9.82 -1.74
CA HIS A 439 15.87 8.48 -2.20
C HIS A 439 17.07 7.54 -2.04
N ARG A 440 17.04 6.70 -1.01
CA ARG A 440 17.89 5.51 -0.89
C ARG A 440 17.28 4.27 -1.54
N ASP A 441 15.95 4.24 -1.60
CA ASP A 441 15.15 3.19 -2.22
C ASP A 441 14.30 3.78 -3.34
N ARG A 442 13.79 2.90 -4.22
CA ARG A 442 13.18 3.30 -5.48
C ARG A 442 11.94 4.20 -5.29
N PRO A 443 11.94 5.44 -5.78
CA PRO A 443 10.75 6.30 -5.74
C PRO A 443 9.66 5.82 -6.71
N SER A 444 8.40 6.04 -6.34
CA SER A 444 7.25 5.88 -7.23
C SER A 444 6.96 7.14 -8.02
N GLN A 445 7.02 8.31 -7.38
CA GLN A 445 6.60 9.60 -7.93
C GLN A 445 7.73 10.63 -7.88
N ALA A 446 7.63 11.70 -8.69
CA ALA A 446 8.55 12.84 -8.71
C ALA A 446 7.97 14.05 -7.96
N ASP A 447 7.93 13.96 -6.63
CA ASP A 447 7.00 14.69 -5.78
C ASP A 447 7.63 15.31 -4.52
N ASN A 448 8.95 15.46 -4.50
CA ASN A 448 9.61 16.10 -3.36
C ASN A 448 9.14 17.57 -3.23
N LEU A 449 9.17 18.10 -2.01
CA LEU A 449 8.63 19.41 -1.64
C LEU A 449 7.12 19.56 -1.80
N HIS A 450 6.39 18.46 -2.01
CA HIS A 450 4.93 18.42 -1.94
C HIS A 450 4.41 18.97 -0.60
N LEU A 451 3.30 19.71 -0.67
CA LEU A 451 2.56 20.27 0.45
C LEU A 451 1.10 19.82 0.38
N ASP A 452 0.62 19.13 1.43
CA ASP A 452 -0.79 18.75 1.60
C ASP A 452 -1.35 19.51 2.82
N ILE A 453 -2.51 20.17 2.68
CA ILE A 453 -3.14 20.98 3.73
C ILE A 453 -4.54 20.49 4.01
N TRP A 454 -4.76 20.04 5.25
CA TRP A 454 -6.07 19.76 5.80
C TRP A 454 -6.54 20.90 6.69
N TYR A 455 -7.83 21.21 6.62
CA TYR A 455 -8.47 22.18 7.51
C TYR A 455 -9.89 21.72 7.87
N LYS A 456 -10.20 21.65 9.17
CA LYS A 456 -11.50 21.24 9.73
C LYS A 456 -12.04 19.94 9.12
N GLY A 457 -11.17 18.96 8.90
CA GLY A 457 -11.54 17.64 8.39
C GLY A 457 -11.51 17.47 6.86
N GLU A 458 -11.40 18.56 6.11
CA GLU A 458 -11.35 18.57 4.64
C GLU A 458 -9.90 18.65 4.15
N ASN A 459 -9.58 17.93 3.07
CA ASN A 459 -8.29 18.08 2.38
C ASN A 459 -8.40 19.22 1.35
N ILE A 460 -7.80 20.36 1.68
CA ILE A 460 -7.93 21.60 0.91
C ILE A 460 -6.94 21.65 -0.24
N LEU A 461 -5.66 21.32 0.03
CA LEU A 461 -4.62 21.18 -0.98
C LEU A 461 -4.11 19.76 -0.93
N MET A 462 -4.33 19.02 -2.01
CA MET A 462 -4.27 17.56 -1.99
C MET A 462 -3.31 16.99 -3.02
N ASP A 463 -2.73 15.84 -2.69
CA ASP A 463 -2.08 14.97 -3.68
C ASP A 463 -3.10 14.36 -4.66
N ALA A 464 -2.73 14.23 -5.93
CA ALA A 464 -3.57 13.60 -6.94
C ALA A 464 -3.70 12.07 -6.77
N GLY A 465 -2.80 11.42 -6.03
CA GLY A 465 -2.72 9.96 -5.92
C GLY A 465 -2.07 9.32 -7.15
N SER A 466 -2.34 8.03 -7.39
CA SER A 466 -1.65 7.25 -8.44
C SER A 466 -2.51 6.66 -9.56
N TYR A 467 -3.84 6.75 -9.45
CA TYR A 467 -4.82 6.26 -10.44
C TYR A 467 -4.68 4.80 -10.90
N LYS A 468 -3.90 4.52 -11.95
CA LYS A 468 -3.65 3.18 -12.53
C LYS A 468 -2.18 3.03 -12.85
N TYR A 469 -1.60 1.86 -12.58
CA TYR A 469 -0.20 1.58 -12.93
C TYR A 469 0.01 1.17 -14.40
N ASN A 470 -1.06 0.70 -15.05
CA ASN A 470 -1.06 0.38 -16.47
C ASN A 470 -2.14 1.21 -17.17
N THR A 471 -1.72 2.28 -17.85
CA THR A 471 -2.59 3.17 -18.63
C THR A 471 -1.75 3.88 -19.71
N ASN A 472 -2.34 4.85 -20.42
CA ASN A 472 -1.64 5.60 -21.45
C ASN A 472 -0.48 6.43 -20.86
N GLU A 473 0.51 6.73 -21.70
CA GLU A 473 1.75 7.41 -21.27
C GLU A 473 1.49 8.78 -20.66
N GLN A 474 0.55 9.57 -21.20
CA GLN A 474 0.23 10.90 -20.70
C GLN A 474 -0.33 10.85 -19.27
N THR A 475 -1.24 9.91 -19.02
CA THR A 475 -1.81 9.71 -17.68
C THR A 475 -0.77 9.20 -16.69
N LEU A 476 0.12 8.30 -17.11
CA LEU A 476 1.24 7.87 -16.27
C LEU A 476 2.21 9.00 -15.97
N ARG A 477 2.52 9.86 -16.95
CA ARG A 477 3.37 11.04 -16.75
C ARG A 477 2.74 12.03 -15.77
N TYR A 478 1.43 12.26 -15.86
CA TYR A 478 0.73 13.15 -14.93
C TYR A 478 0.78 12.61 -13.49
N PHE A 479 0.18 11.44 -13.22
CA PHE A 479 0.05 10.91 -11.85
C PHE A 479 1.38 10.44 -11.21
N MET A 480 2.40 10.15 -12.02
CA MET A 480 3.71 9.76 -11.49
C MET A 480 4.70 10.93 -11.46
N GLY A 481 4.51 11.93 -12.30
CA GLY A 481 5.38 13.09 -12.44
C GLY A 481 5.01 14.21 -11.48
N THR A 482 5.74 15.31 -11.56
CA THR A 482 5.63 16.49 -10.69
C THR A 482 4.33 17.25 -10.92
N ALA A 483 3.76 17.15 -12.12
CA ALA A 483 2.57 17.89 -12.56
C ALA A 483 1.31 17.64 -11.71
N SER A 484 1.24 16.54 -10.95
CA SER A 484 0.08 16.21 -10.12
C SER A 484 0.29 16.45 -8.62
N HIS A 485 1.31 17.24 -8.26
CA HIS A 485 1.69 17.52 -6.88
C HIS A 485 1.76 19.03 -6.62
N ASN A 486 1.53 19.42 -5.37
CA ASN A 486 1.64 20.80 -4.91
C ASN A 486 3.10 21.19 -4.71
N THR A 487 3.83 21.42 -5.80
CA THR A 487 5.26 21.75 -5.82
C THR A 487 5.60 22.60 -7.04
N VAL A 488 6.87 22.68 -7.43
CA VAL A 488 7.32 23.47 -8.58
C VAL A 488 7.76 22.57 -9.74
N MET A 489 7.48 23.01 -10.96
CA MET A 489 8.08 22.53 -12.21
C MET A 489 8.95 23.61 -12.86
N LEU A 490 9.92 23.19 -13.67
CA LEU A 490 10.62 24.05 -14.63
C LEU A 490 10.08 23.74 -16.02
N GLU A 491 9.30 24.65 -16.60
CA GLU A 491 8.48 24.36 -17.78
C GLU A 491 7.68 23.05 -17.61
N ASP A 492 7.94 22.07 -18.47
CA ASP A 492 7.32 20.74 -18.45
C ASP A 492 8.27 19.66 -17.91
N TYR A 493 9.41 20.04 -17.32
CA TYR A 493 10.34 19.10 -16.71
C TYR A 493 9.86 18.68 -15.31
N ASP A 494 9.75 17.37 -15.10
CA ASP A 494 9.59 16.76 -13.78
C ASP A 494 10.86 16.98 -12.93
N GLN A 495 10.75 16.86 -11.61
CA GLN A 495 11.91 16.94 -10.71
C GLN A 495 12.95 15.83 -10.96
N MET A 496 12.51 14.70 -11.52
CA MET A 496 13.33 13.54 -11.90
C MET A 496 13.09 13.21 -13.38
N GLU A 497 14.02 12.49 -14.03
CA GLU A 497 13.84 12.08 -15.43
C GLU A 497 13.07 10.76 -15.51
N LYS A 498 11.91 10.76 -16.18
CA LYS A 498 11.09 9.55 -16.34
C LYS A 498 11.77 8.51 -17.24
N GLY A 499 11.96 7.31 -16.71
CA GLY A 499 12.33 6.11 -17.45
C GLY A 499 11.14 5.21 -17.77
N ALA A 500 11.42 4.08 -18.45
CA ALA A 500 10.39 3.09 -18.76
C ALA A 500 9.71 2.54 -17.50
N ARG A 501 8.40 2.35 -17.56
CA ARG A 501 7.58 1.76 -16.48
C ARG A 501 7.79 2.47 -15.14
N PHE A 502 8.24 1.76 -14.11
CA PHE A 502 8.46 2.28 -12.76
C PHE A 502 9.85 2.94 -12.57
N ILE A 503 10.64 3.15 -13.63
CA ILE A 503 12.00 3.69 -13.51
C ILE A 503 11.96 5.22 -13.50
N TRP A 504 12.72 5.80 -12.58
CA TRP A 504 13.12 7.20 -12.54
C TRP A 504 14.65 7.26 -12.59
N TYR A 505 15.20 8.27 -13.27
CA TYR A 505 16.62 8.60 -13.25
C TYR A 505 16.83 9.95 -12.57
N ASN A 506 18.08 10.20 -12.16
CA ASN A 506 18.50 11.42 -11.48
C ASN A 506 17.63 11.68 -10.24
N TRP A 507 17.56 10.69 -9.34
CA TRP A 507 16.71 10.77 -8.16
C TRP A 507 17.01 12.02 -7.34
N THR A 508 15.96 12.72 -6.95
CA THR A 508 16.08 13.90 -6.10
C THR A 508 16.73 13.52 -4.76
N GLN A 509 17.53 14.43 -4.22
CA GLN A 509 18.24 14.22 -2.95
C GLN A 509 18.01 15.41 -2.03
N CYS A 510 17.66 15.15 -0.77
CA CYS A 510 17.57 16.19 0.23
C CYS A 510 18.95 16.79 0.50
N ARG A 511 19.03 18.12 0.50
CA ARG A 511 20.22 18.89 0.88
C ARG A 511 20.09 19.46 2.28
N ASN A 512 18.89 19.91 2.63
CA ASN A 512 18.56 20.44 3.94
C ASN A 512 17.06 20.26 4.18
N ALA A 513 16.68 19.95 5.40
CA ALA A 513 15.27 19.98 5.81
C ALA A 513 15.20 20.23 7.32
N VAL A 514 14.55 21.32 7.71
CA VAL A 514 14.35 21.67 9.12
C VAL A 514 12.90 22.06 9.35
N LEU A 515 12.34 21.64 10.48
CA LEU A 515 11.02 22.01 10.96
C LEU A 515 11.18 22.54 12.38
N TYR A 516 10.74 23.77 12.61
CA TYR A 516 10.81 24.43 13.91
C TYR A 516 9.64 25.39 14.11
N GLU A 517 9.50 25.93 15.31
CA GLU A 517 8.44 26.89 15.63
C GLU A 517 9.02 28.16 16.24
N THR A 518 8.33 29.27 16.00
CA THR A 518 8.50 30.53 16.71
C THR A 518 7.31 30.74 17.65
N LYS A 519 7.22 31.92 18.28
CA LYS A 519 6.03 32.27 19.07
C LYS A 519 4.75 32.31 18.22
N GLU A 520 4.86 32.67 16.94
CA GLU A 520 3.69 32.98 16.08
C GLU A 520 3.50 32.00 14.93
N GLU A 521 4.54 31.24 14.56
CA GLU A 521 4.53 30.44 13.33
C GLU A 521 5.18 29.06 13.54
N TYR A 522 4.77 28.10 12.72
CA TYR A 522 5.57 26.92 12.42
C TYR A 522 6.27 27.15 11.08
N ILE A 523 7.56 26.84 11.01
CA ILE A 523 8.40 27.11 9.84
C ILE A 523 9.08 25.82 9.43
N TRP A 524 8.89 25.48 8.15
CA TRP A 524 9.60 24.42 7.48
C TRP A 524 10.46 24.97 6.36
N ASP A 525 11.69 24.50 6.23
CA ASP A 525 12.65 24.90 5.20
C ASP A 525 13.33 23.66 4.62
N GLY A 526 12.91 23.27 3.42
CA GLY A 526 13.39 22.10 2.69
C GLY A 526 14.10 22.48 1.40
N THR A 527 15.25 21.88 1.14
CA THR A 527 16.01 22.01 -0.11
C THR A 527 16.32 20.65 -0.69
N ILE A 528 16.07 20.46 -1.98
CA ILE A 528 16.45 19.26 -2.74
C ILE A 528 17.35 19.63 -3.93
N SER A 529 18.21 18.69 -4.33
CA SER A 529 18.71 18.65 -5.71
C SER A 529 17.64 18.03 -6.60
N ALA A 530 17.26 18.74 -7.67
CA ALA A 530 16.21 18.34 -8.61
C ALA A 530 16.56 18.79 -10.03
N PHE A 531 15.78 18.37 -11.03
CA PHE A 531 15.90 18.84 -12.42
C PHE A 531 17.29 18.66 -13.04
N GLN A 532 18.08 17.67 -12.58
CA GLN A 532 19.47 17.46 -13.03
C GLN A 532 19.61 17.09 -14.52
N HIS A 533 18.48 16.83 -15.19
CA HIS A 533 18.41 16.60 -16.64
C HIS A 533 18.07 17.87 -17.44
N ALA A 534 17.62 18.93 -16.78
CA ALA A 534 17.37 20.25 -17.38
C ALA A 534 18.59 21.19 -17.24
N GLY A 535 19.46 20.95 -16.25
CA GLY A 535 20.72 21.68 -16.08
C GLY A 535 21.56 21.13 -14.92
N PRO A 536 22.83 21.54 -14.83
CA PRO A 536 23.74 21.08 -13.78
C PRO A 536 23.41 21.74 -12.43
N ASP A 537 23.44 20.94 -11.36
CA ASP A 537 23.37 21.41 -9.97
C ASP A 537 22.19 22.35 -9.66
N ILE A 538 21.03 22.08 -10.28
CA ILE A 538 19.79 22.79 -9.96
C ILE A 538 19.29 22.34 -8.57
N THR A 539 18.97 23.30 -7.71
CA THR A 539 18.33 23.03 -6.42
C THR A 539 17.00 23.76 -6.29
N HIS A 540 16.02 23.07 -5.75
CA HIS A 540 14.73 23.65 -5.37
C HIS A 540 14.68 23.75 -3.85
N ARG A 541 14.53 24.96 -3.33
CA ARG A 541 14.27 25.24 -1.92
C ARG A 541 12.86 25.75 -1.74
N ARG A 542 12.15 25.21 -0.75
CA ARG A 542 10.82 25.65 -0.34
C ARG A 542 10.82 25.98 1.14
N VAL A 543 10.29 27.14 1.49
CA VAL A 543 10.00 27.55 2.87
C VAL A 543 8.49 27.64 3.04
N VAL A 544 7.94 26.97 4.05
CA VAL A 544 6.51 27.02 4.40
C VAL A 544 6.39 27.57 5.82
N LYS A 545 5.68 28.69 5.96
CA LYS A 545 5.37 29.32 7.25
C LYS A 545 3.87 29.20 7.49
N LYS A 546 3.48 28.49 8.56
CA LYS A 546 2.08 28.32 8.98
C LYS A 546 1.85 29.14 10.24
N LYS A 547 0.94 30.12 10.20
CA LYS A 547 0.62 30.96 11.38
C LYS A 547 -0.13 30.13 12.42
N LYS A 548 0.31 30.16 13.69
CA LYS A 548 -0.33 29.42 14.78
C LYS A 548 -1.77 29.88 15.02
N GLY A 549 -2.67 28.92 15.18
CA GLY A 549 -4.10 29.17 15.45
C GLY A 549 -4.87 29.87 14.34
N ALA A 550 -4.28 30.02 13.14
CA ALA A 550 -4.93 30.62 11.98
C ALA A 550 -4.71 29.77 10.72
N PRO A 551 -5.69 29.71 9.80
CA PRO A 551 -5.55 29.03 8.52
C PRO A 551 -4.82 29.92 7.50
N LEU A 552 -3.60 30.31 7.85
CA LEU A 552 -2.73 31.17 7.04
C LEU A 552 -1.37 30.51 6.81
N TRP A 553 -1.00 30.40 5.54
CA TRP A 553 0.28 29.87 5.10
C TRP A 553 0.98 30.85 4.17
N ARG A 554 2.29 30.97 4.29
CA ARG A 554 3.17 31.58 3.28
C ARG A 554 4.12 30.52 2.75
N VAL A 555 4.16 30.36 1.44
CA VAL A 555 5.02 29.41 0.74
C VAL A 555 5.98 30.19 -0.15
N GLU A 556 7.27 30.01 0.07
CA GLU A 556 8.34 30.64 -0.70
C GLU A 556 9.14 29.56 -1.41
N ASP A 557 9.08 29.53 -2.74
CA ASP A 557 9.86 28.63 -3.57
C ASP A 557 11.00 29.37 -4.26
N TYR A 558 12.18 28.75 -4.30
CA TYR A 558 13.39 29.27 -4.91
C TYR A 558 14.08 28.18 -5.75
N ILE A 559 14.49 28.50 -6.97
CA ILE A 559 15.29 27.63 -7.83
C ILE A 559 16.69 28.24 -8.04
N THR A 560 17.72 27.63 -7.46
CA THR A 560 19.11 28.01 -7.71
C THR A 560 19.61 27.34 -8.99
N ASN A 561 20.47 28.05 -9.74
CA ASN A 561 20.98 27.60 -11.05
C ASN A 561 19.89 27.34 -12.10
N LYS A 562 18.72 28.00 -11.99
CA LYS A 562 17.65 27.91 -12.99
C LYS A 562 18.17 28.35 -14.37
N PRO A 563 18.06 27.52 -15.41
CA PRO A 563 18.35 27.96 -16.77
C PRO A 563 17.48 29.18 -17.14
N ALA A 564 18.10 30.21 -17.74
CA ALA A 564 17.43 31.49 -18.01
C ALA A 564 16.21 31.36 -18.93
N HIS A 565 16.21 30.35 -19.81
CA HIS A 565 15.16 30.10 -20.80
C HIS A 565 13.99 29.23 -20.30
N LEU A 566 14.03 28.74 -19.05
CA LEU A 566 12.96 27.90 -18.50
C LEU A 566 12.15 28.69 -17.47
N ALA A 567 10.85 28.84 -17.66
CA ALA A 567 9.97 29.42 -16.66
C ALA A 567 9.80 28.49 -15.45
N MET A 568 9.67 29.09 -14.28
CA MET A 568 9.28 28.41 -13.04
C MET A 568 7.76 28.40 -12.93
N ARG A 569 7.17 27.24 -12.63
CA ARG A 569 5.72 27.05 -12.46
C ARG A 569 5.44 26.46 -11.07
N GLN A 570 4.76 27.20 -10.20
CA GLN A 570 4.29 26.71 -8.90
C GLN A 570 2.87 26.18 -9.05
N LEU A 571 2.65 24.91 -8.70
CA LEU A 571 1.40 24.17 -8.91
C LEU A 571 0.63 23.97 -7.61
N TRP A 572 -0.69 24.05 -7.70
CA TRP A 572 -1.63 23.81 -6.60
C TRP A 572 -2.85 23.03 -7.06
N HIS A 573 -3.26 22.02 -6.30
CA HIS A 573 -4.35 21.11 -6.63
C HIS A 573 -5.40 21.11 -5.54
N THR A 574 -6.66 21.35 -5.93
CA THR A 574 -7.79 21.39 -4.99
C THR A 574 -9.10 20.98 -5.64
N VAL A 575 -10.03 20.49 -4.83
CA VAL A 575 -11.45 20.32 -5.21
C VAL A 575 -12.35 21.40 -4.58
N LEU A 576 -11.75 22.33 -3.83
CA LEU A 576 -12.43 23.39 -3.08
C LEU A 576 -11.81 24.78 -3.39
N PRO A 577 -11.72 25.19 -4.67
CA PRO A 577 -11.04 26.44 -5.04
C PRO A 577 -11.62 27.68 -4.35
N GLU A 578 -12.94 27.73 -4.17
CA GLU A 578 -13.65 28.84 -3.51
C GLU A 578 -13.33 28.99 -2.03
N ALA A 579 -12.75 27.96 -1.40
CA ALA A 579 -12.35 28.02 0.00
C ALA A 579 -11.03 28.77 0.22
N ILE A 580 -10.30 29.07 -0.87
CA ILE A 580 -8.91 29.52 -0.82
C ILE A 580 -8.79 30.91 -1.43
N THR A 581 -8.09 31.80 -0.72
CA THR A 581 -7.64 33.09 -1.26
C THR A 581 -6.14 33.08 -1.43
N TRP A 582 -5.71 33.57 -2.59
CA TRP A 582 -4.33 33.52 -3.05
C TRP A 582 -3.77 34.92 -3.23
N LYS A 583 -2.51 35.09 -2.84
CA LYS A 583 -1.70 36.24 -3.25
C LYS A 583 -0.30 35.76 -3.59
N ALA A 584 0.03 35.75 -4.87
CA ALA A 584 1.32 35.31 -5.37
C ALA A 584 2.11 36.48 -5.97
N GLY A 585 3.43 36.47 -5.75
CA GLY A 585 4.36 37.40 -6.39
C GLY A 585 5.71 36.75 -6.68
N ASP A 586 6.43 37.30 -7.65
CA ASP A 586 7.79 36.89 -7.95
C ASP A 586 8.83 37.64 -7.10
N LYS A 587 10.12 37.34 -7.34
CA LYS A 587 11.21 37.98 -6.61
C LYS A 587 11.31 39.50 -6.80
N GLN A 588 10.83 40.06 -7.92
CA GLN A 588 10.78 41.51 -8.14
C GLN A 588 9.54 42.16 -7.51
N GLY A 589 8.64 41.38 -6.92
CA GLY A 589 7.39 41.88 -6.36
C GLY A 589 6.29 42.05 -7.41
N ASN A 590 6.48 41.53 -8.63
CA ASN A 590 5.40 41.51 -9.61
C ASN A 590 4.30 40.57 -9.12
N ILE A 591 3.06 41.02 -9.17
CA ILE A 591 1.91 40.18 -8.80
C ILE A 591 1.68 39.15 -9.90
N LEU A 592 1.64 37.88 -9.51
CA LEU A 592 1.37 36.77 -10.43
C LEU A 592 -0.12 36.43 -10.41
N LYS A 593 -0.73 36.32 -11.59
CA LYS A 593 -2.09 35.81 -11.74
C LYS A 593 -2.03 34.30 -11.87
N ALA A 594 -2.92 33.60 -11.16
CA ALA A 594 -3.07 32.16 -11.33
C ALA A 594 -3.65 31.86 -12.71
N GLU A 595 -3.05 30.91 -13.41
CA GLU A 595 -3.70 30.20 -14.50
C GLU A 595 -4.46 29.00 -13.92
N GLU A 596 -5.76 28.96 -14.13
CA GLU A 596 -6.58 27.82 -13.70
C GLU A 596 -6.77 26.82 -14.85
N ARG A 597 -6.51 25.54 -14.56
CA ARG A 597 -6.68 24.42 -15.48
C ARG A 597 -7.50 23.31 -14.84
N LYS A 598 -8.02 22.42 -15.69
CA LYS A 598 -8.60 21.16 -15.25
C LYS A 598 -7.47 20.19 -14.87
N GLY A 599 -7.38 19.89 -13.58
CA GLY A 599 -6.53 18.84 -13.04
C GLY A 599 -7.27 17.51 -12.96
N ALA A 600 -6.58 16.48 -12.47
CA ALA A 600 -7.23 15.23 -12.09
C ALA A 600 -6.68 14.71 -10.77
N TYR A 601 -7.51 13.95 -10.06
CA TYR A 601 -7.07 13.18 -8.90
C TYR A 601 -7.71 11.80 -8.89
N SER A 602 -7.25 10.94 -8.00
CA SER A 602 -7.73 9.57 -7.85
C SER A 602 -7.69 9.14 -6.39
N SER A 603 -8.84 9.25 -5.74
CA SER A 603 -9.02 8.79 -4.35
C SER A 603 -9.10 7.25 -4.26
N LEU A 604 -9.54 6.60 -5.33
CA LEU A 604 -9.72 5.15 -5.46
C LEU A 604 -9.01 4.63 -6.72
N TYR A 605 -8.37 3.47 -6.63
CA TYR A 605 -7.65 2.88 -7.76
C TYR A 605 -8.57 2.68 -8.97
N GLY A 606 -8.11 3.09 -10.14
CA GLY A 606 -8.89 3.01 -11.38
C GLY A 606 -10.02 4.03 -11.52
N VAL A 607 -10.22 4.92 -10.56
CA VAL A 607 -11.21 6.02 -10.64
C VAL A 607 -10.48 7.35 -10.81
N ARG A 608 -10.76 8.06 -11.90
CA ARG A 608 -10.21 9.38 -12.18
C ARG A 608 -11.31 10.43 -12.02
N GLU A 609 -11.04 11.43 -11.20
CA GLU A 609 -11.95 12.52 -10.86
C GLU A 609 -11.34 13.86 -11.26
N GLU A 610 -12.18 14.87 -11.49
CA GLU A 610 -11.74 16.21 -11.87
C GLU A 610 -11.32 17.00 -10.62
N SER A 611 -10.17 17.68 -10.69
CA SER A 611 -9.74 18.69 -9.71
C SER A 611 -9.47 20.02 -10.43
N ARG A 612 -9.23 21.07 -9.66
CA ARG A 612 -8.68 22.33 -10.17
C ARG A 612 -7.19 22.37 -9.93
N GLU A 613 -6.45 22.72 -10.98
CA GLU A 613 -5.02 23.01 -10.93
C GLU A 613 -4.84 24.52 -11.09
N LEU A 614 -4.17 25.15 -10.13
CA LEU A 614 -3.79 26.57 -10.20
C LEU A 614 -2.28 26.66 -10.36
N ILE A 615 -1.85 27.46 -11.34
CA ILE A 615 -0.45 27.60 -11.72
C ILE A 615 -0.03 29.06 -11.64
N PHE A 616 1.02 29.35 -10.87
CA PHE A 616 1.71 30.64 -10.90
C PHE A 616 3.01 30.48 -11.68
N THR A 617 3.20 31.31 -12.71
CA THR A 617 4.35 31.21 -13.62
C THR A 617 5.19 32.48 -13.59
N THR A 618 6.51 32.33 -13.59
CA THR A 618 7.45 33.45 -13.72
C THR A 618 8.74 33.00 -14.42
N ASP A 619 9.40 33.91 -15.14
CA ASP A 619 10.76 33.69 -15.67
C ASP A 619 11.83 33.84 -14.58
N GLN A 620 11.44 34.36 -13.42
CA GLN A 620 12.31 34.55 -12.27
C GLN A 620 12.60 33.25 -11.53
N TYR A 621 13.53 33.32 -10.58
CA TYR A 621 13.96 32.17 -9.80
C TYR A 621 13.17 31.96 -8.50
N ALA A 622 12.17 32.77 -8.20
CA ALA A 622 11.37 32.62 -6.98
C ALA A 622 9.90 33.00 -7.17
N ILE A 623 9.03 32.28 -6.45
CA ILE A 623 7.60 32.56 -6.30
C ILE A 623 7.28 32.53 -4.79
N ILE A 624 6.62 33.58 -4.31
CA ILE A 624 6.09 33.67 -2.93
C ILE A 624 4.57 33.73 -3.01
N THR A 625 3.91 32.81 -2.32
CA THR A 625 2.45 32.66 -2.34
C THR A 625 1.91 32.63 -0.93
N ASP A 626 1.05 33.59 -0.63
CA ASP A 626 0.24 33.61 0.58
C ASP A 626 -1.09 32.90 0.31
N ILE A 627 -1.46 31.97 1.21
CA ILE A 627 -2.63 31.12 1.15
C ILE A 627 -3.44 31.36 2.41
N SER A 628 -4.69 31.79 2.25
CA SER A 628 -5.64 31.97 3.36
C SER A 628 -6.93 31.23 3.09
N LEU A 629 -7.49 30.59 4.11
CA LEU A 629 -8.79 29.91 3.99
C LEU A 629 -9.90 30.77 4.58
N ASN A 630 -10.99 30.93 3.83
CA ASN A 630 -12.07 31.86 4.14
C ASN A 630 -13.19 31.25 5.03
N ARG A 631 -12.91 30.18 5.77
CA ARG A 631 -13.94 29.32 6.41
C ARG A 631 -13.82 29.16 7.93
#